data_AF-A0A7Y4UCH7-F1
#
_entry.id   AF-A0A7Y4UCH7-F1
#
_cell.length_a   1.000
_cell.length_b   1.000
_cell.length_c   1.000
_cell.angle_alpha   90.00
_cell.angle_beta   90.00
_cell.angle_gamma   90.00
#
_symmetry.space_group_name_H-M   'P 1'
#
loop_
_entity.id
_entity.type
_entity.pdbx_description
1 polymer ?
#
loop_
_entity_poly.entity_id
_entity_poly.type
_entity_poly.pdbx_seq_one_letter_code
_entity_poly.pdbx_strand_id
1 'polypeptide(L)'
;MANPNSAVKKTAEQIAEPTFNAAGFFVLRAPLLPLAEWLNWGNAALGENARAVLRERLRALVAQPEIRDALFVASPDLEEYLEHWMREPDSKRGARVEGALVRYFSRMCSRATPFGLFAATSLGHVGETTDLHIAARAECERHTRLDMDYLFALVNELVKDETLRRALRYRPNNSLYYAADRVRYVEARLRDKRRSYHLVAVDLSDYLDATLQRAAAGSANGATMHELAAP
;
A
#
# COMPACT_ATOMS: atom_id res chain seq x y z
N MET A 1 -42.17 -52.35 17.90
CA MET A 1 -41.43 -51.71 16.80
C MET A 1 -42.15 -50.42 16.44
N ALA A 2 -41.60 -49.28 16.85
CA ALA A 2 -42.07 -47.95 16.46
C ALA A 2 -40.81 -47.13 16.16
N ASN A 3 -40.75 -46.56 14.97
CA ASN A 3 -39.60 -45.88 14.39
C ASN A 3 -39.46 -44.47 14.99
N PRO A 4 -38.40 -44.14 15.76
CA PRO A 4 -38.19 -42.80 16.29
C PRO A 4 -37.37 -42.01 15.27
N ASN A 5 -38.02 -41.60 14.18
CA ASN A 5 -37.45 -40.61 13.27
C ASN A 5 -38.51 -39.57 12.93
N SER A 6 -38.97 -38.85 13.95
CA SER A 6 -39.72 -37.61 13.77
C SER A 6 -38.74 -36.54 13.29
N ALA A 7 -38.84 -36.21 12.01
CA ALA A 7 -38.04 -35.19 11.37
C ALA A 7 -38.19 -33.85 12.10
N VAL A 8 -37.10 -33.38 12.70
CA VAL A 8 -36.96 -31.97 13.11
C VAL A 8 -36.94 -31.16 11.83
N LYS A 9 -38.11 -30.63 11.44
CA LYS A 9 -38.21 -29.57 10.43
C LYS A 9 -37.50 -28.35 11.00
N LYS A 10 -36.23 -28.15 10.62
CA LYS A 10 -35.57 -26.86 10.74
C LYS A 10 -36.42 -25.85 9.97
N THR A 11 -37.06 -24.94 10.69
CA THR A 11 -37.60 -23.71 10.13
C THR A 11 -36.44 -22.98 9.48
N ALA A 12 -36.46 -22.88 8.15
CA ALA A 12 -35.57 -21.98 7.46
C ALA A 12 -35.96 -20.57 7.90
N GLU A 13 -35.18 -19.97 8.80
CA GLU A 13 -35.21 -18.52 8.98
C GLU A 13 -35.03 -17.91 7.59
N GLN A 14 -36.06 -17.22 7.11
CA GLN A 14 -35.95 -16.36 5.95
C GLN A 14 -34.91 -15.30 6.30
N ILE A 15 -33.68 -15.50 5.82
CA ILE A 15 -32.64 -14.48 5.88
C ILE A 15 -33.20 -13.32 5.06
N ALA A 16 -33.59 -12.24 5.74
CA ALA A 16 -34.07 -11.03 5.09
C ALA A 16 -33.06 -10.62 4.02
N GLU A 17 -33.53 -10.33 2.81
CA GLU A 17 -32.63 -9.89 1.75
C GLU A 17 -31.87 -8.64 2.22
N PRO A 18 -30.54 -8.62 2.09
CA PRO A 18 -29.76 -7.48 2.54
C PRO A 18 -30.18 -6.24 1.76
N THR A 19 -30.66 -5.22 2.47
CA THR A 19 -30.98 -3.92 1.87
C THR A 19 -29.70 -3.17 1.58
N PHE A 20 -29.44 -2.86 0.31
CA PHE A 20 -28.30 -2.04 -0.10
C PHE A 20 -28.69 -0.57 -0.18
N ASN A 21 -27.98 0.29 0.55
CA ASN A 21 -28.10 1.74 0.46
C ASN A 21 -26.87 2.31 -0.23
N ALA A 22 -27.06 3.19 -1.21
CA ALA A 22 -25.96 3.89 -1.85
C ALA A 22 -25.29 4.85 -0.86
N ALA A 23 -23.96 4.88 -0.84
CA ALA A 23 -23.20 5.80 0.01
C ALA A 23 -23.32 7.28 -0.41
N GLY A 24 -23.97 7.56 -1.54
CA GLY A 24 -24.06 8.91 -2.14
C GLY A 24 -22.80 9.36 -2.87
N PHE A 25 -21.71 8.58 -2.80
CA PHE A 25 -20.45 8.86 -3.47
C PHE A 25 -19.80 7.59 -4.03
N PHE A 26 -18.81 7.77 -4.90
CA PHE A 26 -17.97 6.71 -5.42
C PHE A 26 -16.52 7.18 -5.53
N VAL A 27 -15.60 6.23 -5.52
CA VAL A 27 -14.18 6.49 -5.76
C VAL A 27 -13.89 6.29 -7.24
N LEU A 28 -13.47 7.35 -7.92
CA LEU A 28 -12.97 7.28 -9.29
C LEU A 28 -11.46 7.10 -9.27
N ARG A 29 -10.97 6.21 -10.14
CA ARG A 29 -9.54 6.02 -10.38
C ARG A 29 -9.26 6.27 -11.84
N ALA A 30 -8.29 7.13 -12.13
CA ALA A 30 -7.95 7.52 -13.49
C ALA A 30 -6.44 7.33 -13.74
N PRO A 31 -6.02 6.76 -14.88
CA PRO A 31 -4.61 6.75 -15.27
C PRO A 31 -4.05 8.18 -15.37
N LEU A 32 -2.74 8.34 -15.18
CA LEU A 32 -2.05 9.63 -15.25
C LEU A 32 -2.19 10.29 -16.64
N LEU A 33 -2.16 9.47 -17.69
CA LEU A 33 -2.23 9.90 -19.08
C LEU A 33 -3.53 9.42 -19.74
N PRO A 34 -4.10 10.21 -20.67
CA PRO A 34 -5.21 9.76 -21.49
C PRO A 34 -4.83 8.54 -22.33
N LEU A 35 -5.74 7.59 -22.50
CA LEU A 35 -5.54 6.44 -23.39
C LEU A 35 -5.19 6.86 -24.83
N ALA A 36 -5.69 8.02 -25.27
CA ALA A 36 -5.38 8.60 -26.57
C ALA A 36 -3.87 8.81 -26.79
N GLU A 37 -3.08 9.11 -25.74
CA GLU A 37 -1.63 9.25 -25.85
C GLU A 37 -0.97 7.95 -26.32
N TRP A 38 -1.40 6.81 -25.76
CA TRP A 38 -0.92 5.49 -26.17
C TRP A 38 -1.28 5.14 -27.62
N LEU A 39 -2.54 5.42 -28.00
CA LEU A 39 -3.02 5.16 -29.37
C LEU A 39 -2.28 6.05 -30.38
N ASN A 40 -2.12 7.34 -30.08
CA ASN A 40 -1.42 8.30 -30.93
C ASN A 40 0.08 8.00 -31.02
N TRP A 41 0.69 7.48 -29.96
CA TRP A 41 2.07 7.00 -29.99
C TRP A 41 2.23 5.86 -31.00
N GLY A 42 1.39 4.83 -30.94
CA GLY A 42 1.45 3.67 -31.84
C GLY A 42 1.08 3.98 -33.30
N ASN A 43 0.08 4.84 -33.54
CA ASN A 43 -0.43 5.12 -34.89
C ASN A 43 0.55 5.88 -35.79
N ALA A 44 1.56 6.55 -35.23
CA ALA A 44 2.52 7.32 -36.01
C ALA A 44 3.68 6.49 -36.58
N ALA A 45 3.63 5.18 -36.42
CA ALA A 45 4.73 4.28 -36.75
C ALA A 45 4.32 3.35 -37.89
N LEU A 46 4.41 3.86 -39.12
CA LEU A 46 4.27 3.06 -40.35
C LEU A 46 5.57 3.14 -41.16
N GLY A 47 5.99 2.02 -41.72
CA GLY A 47 7.18 1.92 -42.58
C GLY A 47 8.50 1.56 -41.86
N GLU A 48 9.60 1.53 -42.61
CA GLU A 48 10.91 1.04 -42.16
C GLU A 48 11.51 1.83 -40.97
N ASN A 49 11.14 3.11 -40.81
CA ASN A 49 11.63 3.99 -39.73
C ASN A 49 10.73 4.04 -38.49
N ALA A 50 9.67 3.20 -38.43
CA ALA A 50 8.69 3.17 -37.35
C ALA A 50 9.34 3.13 -35.96
N ARG A 51 10.37 2.30 -35.77
CA ARG A 51 11.04 2.15 -34.47
C ARG A 51 11.75 3.43 -34.01
N ALA A 52 12.45 4.12 -34.92
CA ALA A 52 13.14 5.36 -34.59
C ALA A 52 12.15 6.46 -34.20
N VAL A 53 11.03 6.57 -34.93
CA VAL A 53 9.97 7.55 -34.63
C VAL A 53 9.33 7.29 -33.26
N LEU A 54 8.98 6.04 -32.95
CA LEU A 54 8.43 5.65 -31.65
C LEU A 54 9.39 5.96 -30.50
N ARG A 55 10.68 5.71 -30.71
CA ARG A 55 11.74 5.99 -29.75
C ARG A 55 11.88 7.47 -29.46
N GLU A 56 11.89 8.34 -30.48
CA GLU A 56 11.96 9.79 -30.26
C GLU A 56 10.74 10.32 -29.50
N ARG A 57 9.55 9.80 -29.80
CA ARG A 57 8.35 10.14 -29.03
C ARG A 57 8.44 9.66 -27.58
N LEU A 58 8.96 8.45 -27.37
CA LEU A 58 9.19 7.93 -26.02
C LEU A 58 10.21 8.79 -25.26
N ARG A 59 11.28 9.26 -25.93
CA ARG A 59 12.26 10.21 -25.36
C ARG A 59 11.59 11.50 -24.92
N ALA A 60 10.73 12.07 -25.76
CA ALA A 60 9.98 13.29 -25.41
C ALA A 60 9.03 13.07 -24.22
N LEU A 61 8.39 11.90 -24.12
CA LEU A 61 7.52 11.55 -22.98
C LEU A 61 8.32 11.44 -21.68
N VAL A 62 9.43 10.70 -21.67
CA VAL A 62 10.24 10.52 -20.45
C VAL A 62 11.09 11.75 -20.11
N ALA A 63 11.10 12.78 -20.95
CA ALA A 63 11.69 14.08 -20.62
C ALA A 63 10.73 14.96 -19.80
N GLN A 64 9.43 14.64 -19.75
CA GLN A 64 8.45 15.37 -18.95
C GLN A 64 8.70 15.11 -17.46
N PRO A 65 8.78 16.16 -16.61
CA PRO A 65 9.08 16.01 -15.18
C PRO A 65 8.11 15.08 -14.46
N GLU A 66 6.81 15.14 -14.77
CA GLU A 66 5.79 14.34 -14.09
C GLU A 66 5.96 12.84 -14.42
N ILE A 67 6.41 12.53 -15.64
CA ILE A 67 6.68 11.16 -16.08
C ILE A 67 7.95 10.63 -15.43
N ARG A 68 9.01 11.45 -15.35
CA ARG A 68 10.24 11.09 -14.62
C ARG A 68 9.98 10.83 -13.14
N ASP A 69 9.27 11.72 -12.47
CA ASP A 69 8.88 11.53 -11.06
C ASP A 69 8.11 10.21 -10.88
N ALA A 70 7.19 9.92 -11.79
CA ALA A 70 6.41 8.70 -11.74
C ALA A 70 7.26 7.43 -11.95
N LEU A 71 8.23 7.48 -12.88
CA LEU A 71 9.18 6.39 -13.11
C LEU A 71 10.12 6.18 -11.93
N PHE A 72 10.68 7.26 -11.37
CA PHE A 72 11.55 7.22 -10.21
C PHE A 72 10.86 6.59 -9.00
N VAL A 73 9.63 7.00 -8.69
CA VAL A 73 8.86 6.43 -7.57
C VAL A 73 8.52 4.96 -7.81
N ALA A 74 8.21 4.58 -9.05
CA ALA A 74 7.84 3.21 -9.39
C ALA A 74 9.03 2.25 -9.46
N SER A 75 10.19 2.73 -9.91
CA SER A 75 11.34 1.91 -10.24
C SER A 75 12.63 2.76 -10.29
N PRO A 76 13.26 3.05 -9.14
CA PRO A 76 14.51 3.81 -9.08
C PRO A 76 15.61 3.23 -9.98
N ASP A 77 15.76 1.90 -10.00
CA ASP A 77 16.71 1.20 -10.86
C ASP A 77 16.49 1.51 -12.36
N LEU A 78 15.25 1.76 -12.79
CA LEU A 78 14.96 2.07 -14.20
C LEU A 78 15.37 3.52 -14.52
N GLU A 79 15.14 4.44 -13.60
CA GLU A 79 15.55 5.84 -13.72
C GLU A 79 17.08 5.94 -13.89
N GLU A 80 17.84 5.18 -13.09
CA GLU A 80 19.31 5.11 -13.19
C GLU A 80 19.82 4.67 -14.57
N TYR A 81 19.02 3.90 -15.32
CA TYR A 81 19.39 3.43 -16.66
C TYR A 81 18.85 4.28 -17.81
N LEU A 82 18.10 5.35 -17.52
CA LEU A 82 17.58 6.23 -18.56
C LEU A 82 18.70 6.87 -19.39
N GLU A 83 19.75 7.39 -18.74
CA GLU A 83 20.87 8.02 -19.45
C GLU A 83 21.57 7.05 -20.39
N HIS A 84 21.75 5.80 -19.95
CA HIS A 84 22.32 4.76 -20.80
C HIS A 84 21.43 4.45 -22.00
N TRP A 85 20.12 4.33 -21.82
CA TRP A 85 19.20 4.16 -22.94
C TRP A 85 19.16 5.37 -23.88
N MET A 86 19.27 6.59 -23.36
CA MET A 86 19.35 7.79 -24.21
C MET A 86 20.59 7.76 -25.11
N ARG A 87 21.73 7.29 -24.61
CA ARG A 87 23.00 7.23 -25.34
C ARG A 87 23.13 6.00 -26.24
N GLU A 88 22.73 4.83 -25.76
CA GLU A 88 22.90 3.53 -26.44
C GLU A 88 21.58 2.71 -26.47
N PRO A 89 20.51 3.22 -27.10
CA PRO A 89 19.19 2.58 -27.05
C PRO A 89 19.16 1.21 -27.74
N ASP A 90 20.03 0.98 -28.73
CA ASP A 90 20.09 -0.26 -29.50
C ASP A 90 21.00 -1.33 -28.87
N SER A 91 21.70 -1.01 -27.78
CA SER A 91 22.45 -2.01 -27.02
C SER A 91 21.51 -3.05 -26.38
N LYS A 92 22.02 -4.24 -26.03
CA LYS A 92 21.22 -5.28 -25.34
C LYS A 92 20.61 -4.77 -24.02
N ARG A 93 21.24 -3.81 -23.36
CA ARG A 93 20.74 -3.18 -22.14
C ARG A 93 19.73 -2.07 -22.48
N GLY A 94 20.05 -1.20 -23.42
CA GLY A 94 19.14 -0.18 -23.94
C GLY A 94 17.81 -0.75 -24.41
N ALA A 95 17.80 -1.84 -25.19
CA ALA A 95 16.58 -2.49 -25.63
C ALA A 95 15.72 -3.05 -24.48
N ARG A 96 16.35 -3.50 -23.38
CA ARG A 96 15.64 -3.95 -22.18
C ARG A 96 15.00 -2.79 -21.41
N VAL A 97 15.72 -1.67 -21.30
CA VAL A 97 15.22 -0.42 -20.71
C VAL A 97 14.07 0.13 -21.53
N GLU A 98 14.22 0.23 -22.86
CA GLU A 98 13.18 0.65 -23.81
C GLU A 98 11.89 -0.16 -23.62
N GLY A 99 12.00 -1.49 -23.58
CA GLY A 99 10.84 -2.35 -23.32
C GLY A 99 10.19 -2.11 -21.96
N ALA A 100 10.96 -1.77 -20.91
CA ALA A 100 10.42 -1.39 -19.61
C ALA A 100 9.70 -0.03 -19.65
N LEU A 101 10.27 0.96 -20.32
CA LEU A 101 9.68 2.28 -20.50
C LEU A 101 8.34 2.19 -21.26
N VAL A 102 8.28 1.39 -22.33
CA VAL A 102 7.03 1.16 -23.07
C VAL A 102 5.96 0.52 -22.16
N ARG A 103 6.33 -0.45 -21.32
CA ARG A 103 5.39 -1.06 -20.35
C ARG A 103 4.87 -0.04 -19.33
N TYR A 104 5.74 0.82 -18.81
CA TYR A 104 5.32 1.85 -17.87
C TYR A 104 4.46 2.93 -18.54
N PHE A 105 4.82 3.37 -19.74
CA PHE A 105 4.01 4.31 -20.51
C PHE A 105 2.61 3.73 -20.82
N SER A 106 2.54 2.49 -21.30
CA SER A 106 1.26 1.80 -21.51
C SER A 106 0.43 1.73 -20.22
N ARG A 107 1.08 1.43 -19.07
CA ARG A 107 0.41 1.42 -17.76
C ARG A 107 -0.15 2.79 -17.38
N MET A 108 0.62 3.87 -17.57
CA MET A 108 0.20 5.25 -17.29
C MET A 108 -1.01 5.68 -18.12
N CYS A 109 -1.24 5.05 -19.27
CA CYS A 109 -2.36 5.38 -20.16
C CYS A 109 -3.60 4.49 -19.98
N SER A 110 -3.42 3.24 -19.51
CA SER A 110 -4.48 2.21 -19.60
C SER A 110 -4.92 1.62 -18.27
N ARG A 111 -4.12 1.76 -17.20
CA ARG A 111 -4.37 1.07 -15.93
C ARG A 111 -4.70 2.04 -14.81
N ALA A 112 -5.99 2.09 -14.45
CA ALA A 112 -6.49 2.89 -13.32
C ALA A 112 -6.15 2.32 -11.92
N THR A 113 -5.31 1.28 -11.80
CA THR A 113 -4.89 0.78 -10.48
C THR A 113 -3.80 1.68 -9.90
N PRO A 114 -4.04 2.39 -8.77
CA PRO A 114 -3.07 3.29 -8.17
C PRO A 114 -1.76 2.57 -7.86
N PHE A 115 -0.66 3.10 -8.40
CA PHE A 115 0.70 2.61 -8.17
C PHE A 115 1.68 3.74 -8.42
N GLY A 116 2.40 4.16 -7.37
CA GLY A 116 3.23 5.36 -7.41
C GLY A 116 2.41 6.56 -7.89
N LEU A 117 2.89 7.21 -8.95
CA LEU A 117 2.26 8.37 -9.56
C LEU A 117 1.55 8.06 -10.90
N PHE A 118 1.33 6.78 -11.25
CA PHE A 118 0.74 6.41 -12.56
C PHE A 118 -0.78 6.52 -12.66
N ALA A 119 -1.47 6.73 -11.55
CA ALA A 119 -2.91 6.93 -11.52
C ALA A 119 -3.30 7.80 -10.33
N ALA A 120 -4.34 8.59 -10.51
CA ALA A 120 -4.94 9.43 -9.49
C ALA A 120 -6.23 8.79 -8.94
N THR A 121 -6.61 9.23 -7.75
CA THR A 121 -7.87 8.85 -7.11
C THR A 121 -8.66 10.12 -6.82
N SER A 122 -9.94 10.13 -7.18
CA SER A 122 -10.85 11.24 -6.91
C SER A 122 -12.18 10.74 -6.35
N LEU A 123 -12.95 11.66 -5.77
CA LEU A 123 -14.28 11.40 -5.23
C LEU A 123 -15.32 11.91 -6.22
N GLY A 124 -16.27 11.06 -6.60
CA GLY A 124 -17.46 11.44 -7.35
C GLY A 124 -18.72 11.31 -6.50
N HIS A 125 -19.77 12.03 -6.85
CA HIS A 125 -21.05 12.00 -6.15
C HIS A 125 -22.14 11.42 -7.05
N VAL A 126 -23.08 10.69 -6.45
CA VAL A 126 -24.24 10.15 -7.15
C VAL A 126 -25.34 11.22 -7.14
N GLY A 127 -25.81 11.61 -8.32
CA GLY A 127 -26.86 12.62 -8.50
C GLY A 127 -27.78 12.27 -9.68
N GLU A 128 -28.74 13.15 -9.95
CA GLU A 128 -29.72 12.94 -11.03
C GLU A 128 -29.11 13.04 -12.44
N THR A 129 -28.04 13.82 -12.58
CA THR A 129 -27.34 14.06 -13.85
C THR A 129 -25.92 13.52 -13.79
N THR A 130 -25.47 12.90 -14.89
CA THR A 130 -24.07 12.50 -15.03
C THR A 130 -23.23 13.67 -15.50
N ASP A 131 -22.32 14.13 -14.65
CA ASP A 131 -21.33 15.14 -14.98
C ASP A 131 -19.95 14.70 -14.46
N LEU A 132 -19.05 14.33 -15.37
CA LEU A 132 -17.76 13.72 -15.04
C LEU A 132 -16.63 14.52 -15.67
N HIS A 133 -16.06 15.41 -14.86
CA HIS A 133 -14.87 16.18 -15.22
C HIS A 133 -13.70 15.79 -14.32
N ILE A 134 -12.58 15.46 -14.95
CA ILE A 134 -11.32 15.24 -14.25
C ILE A 134 -10.53 16.54 -14.35
N ALA A 135 -10.11 17.08 -13.20
CA ALA A 135 -9.29 18.28 -13.12
C ALA A 135 -7.98 18.14 -13.91
N ALA A 136 -7.35 19.26 -14.25
CA ALA A 136 -6.08 19.23 -14.96
C ALA A 136 -5.01 18.54 -14.10
N ARG A 137 -4.00 17.92 -14.73
CA ARG A 137 -2.89 17.26 -14.00
C ARG A 137 -2.17 18.18 -13.03
N ALA A 138 -2.11 19.48 -13.33
CA ALA A 138 -1.50 20.50 -12.47
C ALA A 138 -2.26 20.71 -11.16
N GLU A 139 -3.53 20.29 -11.09
CA GLU A 139 -4.37 20.36 -9.89
C GLU A 139 -4.31 19.06 -9.07
N CYS A 140 -3.60 18.03 -9.53
CA CYS A 140 -3.42 16.79 -8.77
C CYS A 140 -2.51 17.02 -7.56
N GLU A 141 -3.05 16.77 -6.37
CA GLU A 141 -2.27 16.81 -5.13
C GLU A 141 -1.49 15.51 -4.91
N ARG A 142 -0.22 15.66 -4.51
CA ARG A 142 0.64 14.53 -4.16
C ARG A 142 0.56 14.24 -2.66
N HIS A 143 0.06 13.06 -2.31
CA HIS A 143 0.10 12.55 -0.95
C HIS A 143 1.24 11.54 -0.76
N THR A 144 2.33 11.95 -0.10
CA THR A 144 3.50 11.09 0.15
C THR A 144 3.51 10.58 1.60
N ARG A 145 3.90 9.32 1.79
CA ARG A 145 4.13 8.71 3.10
C ARG A 145 5.51 8.07 3.11
N LEU A 146 6.14 7.99 4.28
CA LEU A 146 7.35 7.19 4.44
C LEU A 146 7.00 5.72 4.18
N ASP A 147 7.95 5.02 3.56
CA ASP A 147 7.88 3.58 3.43
C ASP A 147 7.80 2.93 4.82
N MET A 148 6.96 1.91 4.95
CA MET A 148 6.73 1.27 6.25
C MET A 148 7.99 0.55 6.73
N ASP A 149 8.75 -0.11 5.85
CA ASP A 149 9.98 -0.79 6.26
C ASP A 149 11.04 0.22 6.71
N TYR A 150 11.14 1.37 6.03
CA TYR A 150 11.97 2.49 6.49
C TYR A 150 11.53 2.99 7.88
N LEU A 151 10.23 3.25 8.08
CA LEU A 151 9.71 3.73 9.36
C LEU A 151 10.00 2.72 10.49
N PHE A 152 9.85 1.43 10.23
CA PHE A 152 10.18 0.39 11.21
C PHE A 152 11.66 0.30 11.52
N ALA A 153 12.52 0.39 10.51
CA ALA A 153 13.96 0.45 10.71
C ALA A 153 14.35 1.66 11.57
N LEU A 154 13.80 2.83 11.26
CA LEU A 154 14.02 4.06 12.02
C LEU A 154 13.57 3.91 13.49
N VAL A 155 12.34 3.44 13.73
CA VAL A 155 11.84 3.21 15.09
C VAL A 155 12.72 2.22 15.84
N ASN A 156 13.12 1.12 15.21
CA ASN A 156 13.99 0.12 15.84
C ASN A 156 15.37 0.68 16.23
N GLU A 157 15.93 1.60 15.46
CA GLU A 157 17.16 2.31 15.85
C GLU A 157 16.91 3.31 16.98
N LEU A 158 15.81 4.07 16.94
CA LEU A 158 15.47 5.06 17.96
C LEU A 158 15.23 4.44 19.34
N VAL A 159 14.65 3.24 19.42
CA VAL A 159 14.41 2.55 20.70
C VAL A 159 15.70 2.07 21.38
N LYS A 160 16.82 2.00 20.66
CA LYS A 160 18.13 1.66 21.27
C LYS A 160 18.73 2.80 22.09
N ASP A 161 18.30 4.04 21.84
CA ASP A 161 18.72 5.20 22.61
C ASP A 161 18.07 5.15 24.01
N GLU A 162 18.90 5.12 25.05
CA GLU A 162 18.43 5.00 26.43
C GLU A 162 17.59 6.18 26.90
N THR A 163 17.90 7.39 26.42
CA THR A 163 17.21 8.62 26.80
C THR A 163 15.80 8.61 26.22
N LEU A 164 15.67 8.27 24.94
CA LEU A 164 14.38 8.09 24.28
C LEU A 164 13.57 6.98 24.95
N ARG A 165 14.19 5.82 25.21
CA ARG A 165 13.52 4.66 25.82
C ARG A 165 12.87 4.98 27.17
N ARG A 166 13.48 5.87 27.97
CA ARG A 166 12.91 6.34 29.25
C ARG A 166 11.68 7.24 29.06
N ALA A 167 11.59 7.96 27.96
CA ALA A 167 10.47 8.85 27.63
C ALA A 167 9.33 8.15 26.85
N LEU A 168 9.58 6.95 26.30
CA LEU A 168 8.56 6.19 25.57
C LEU A 168 7.42 5.74 26.47
N ARG A 169 6.22 5.68 25.90
CA ARG A 169 5.03 5.10 26.53
C ARG A 169 4.70 3.75 25.90
N TYR A 170 4.49 2.77 26.76
CA TYR A 170 4.22 1.39 26.45
C TYR A 170 2.76 1.05 26.75
N ARG A 171 2.21 0.13 25.96
CA ARG A 171 0.87 -0.42 26.13
C ARG A 171 0.92 -1.94 25.91
N PRO A 172 -0.03 -2.70 26.46
CA PRO A 172 -0.17 -4.11 26.10
C PRO A 172 -0.36 -4.25 24.59
N ASN A 173 0.29 -5.25 24.00
CA ASN A 173 0.07 -5.61 22.61
C ASN A 173 -1.40 -5.99 22.41
N ASN A 174 -2.09 -5.41 21.43
CA ASN A 174 -3.53 -5.61 21.23
C ASN A 174 -3.90 -7.02 20.72
N SER A 175 -2.91 -7.83 20.34
CA SER A 175 -3.09 -9.25 20.03
C SER A 175 -2.99 -10.16 21.26
N LEU A 176 -2.75 -9.58 22.44
CA LEU A 176 -2.60 -10.31 23.69
C LEU A 176 -3.93 -10.95 24.11
N TYR A 177 -3.88 -12.24 24.44
CA TYR A 177 -4.99 -12.97 25.05
C TYR A 177 -4.49 -14.03 26.02
N TYR A 178 -5.35 -14.40 26.95
CA TYR A 178 -5.07 -15.42 27.96
C TYR A 178 -5.62 -16.77 27.49
N ALA A 179 -4.82 -17.83 27.60
CA ALA A 179 -5.23 -19.18 27.26
C ALA A 179 -4.52 -20.20 28.15
N ALA A 180 -5.29 -20.87 29.01
CA ALA A 180 -4.77 -21.60 30.16
C ALA A 180 -3.89 -20.68 31.04
N ASP A 181 -2.80 -21.19 31.61
CA ASP A 181 -1.91 -20.45 32.52
C ASP A 181 -0.85 -19.61 31.77
N ARG A 182 -1.15 -19.21 30.52
CA ARG A 182 -0.22 -18.50 29.64
C ARG A 182 -0.87 -17.30 28.99
N VAL A 183 -0.04 -16.28 28.80
CA VAL A 183 -0.34 -15.15 27.94
C VAL A 183 0.21 -15.44 26.56
N ARG A 184 -0.63 -15.23 25.54
CA ARG A 184 -0.25 -15.39 24.13
C ARG A 184 -0.38 -14.08 23.40
N TYR A 185 0.55 -13.81 22.49
CA TYR A 185 0.50 -12.63 21.64
C TYR A 185 1.18 -12.89 20.29
N VAL A 186 0.89 -12.06 19.30
CA VAL A 186 1.56 -12.09 18.01
C VAL A 186 2.76 -11.17 18.06
N GLU A 187 3.95 -11.74 17.89
CA GLU A 187 5.21 -11.03 17.81
C GLU A 187 5.63 -10.82 16.36
N ALA A 188 5.90 -9.58 15.98
CA ALA A 188 6.52 -9.25 14.70
C ALA A 188 8.05 -9.31 14.82
N ARG A 189 8.70 -10.18 14.04
CA ARG A 189 10.16 -10.27 13.95
C ARG A 189 10.64 -9.81 12.59
N LEU A 190 11.64 -8.95 12.57
CA LEU A 190 12.30 -8.48 11.35
C LEU A 190 13.66 -9.15 11.21
N ARG A 191 13.88 -9.89 10.12
CA ARG A 191 15.18 -10.48 9.76
C ARG A 191 15.40 -10.29 8.27
N ASP A 192 16.57 -9.80 7.86
CA ASP A 192 16.94 -9.60 6.44
C ASP A 192 15.87 -8.84 5.64
N LYS A 193 15.30 -7.77 6.21
CA LYS A 193 14.19 -6.96 5.65
C LYS A 193 12.87 -7.71 5.45
N ARG A 194 12.73 -8.93 5.95
CA ARG A 194 11.48 -9.70 5.92
C ARG A 194 10.84 -9.75 7.28
N ARG A 195 9.56 -9.40 7.34
CA ARG A 195 8.74 -9.54 8.53
C ARG A 195 8.11 -10.92 8.62
N SER A 196 8.19 -11.52 9.80
CA SER A 196 7.47 -12.74 10.13
C SER A 196 6.68 -12.52 11.42
N TYR A 197 5.53 -13.18 11.52
CA TYR A 197 4.65 -13.09 12.69
C TYR A 197 4.60 -14.44 13.38
N HIS A 198 4.88 -14.45 14.67
CA HIS A 198 4.95 -15.67 15.47
C HIS A 198 3.97 -15.56 16.63
N LEU A 199 3.19 -16.61 16.85
CA LEU A 199 2.42 -16.73 18.08
C LEU A 199 3.39 -17.12 19.20
N VAL A 200 3.62 -16.21 20.13
CA VAL A 200 4.46 -16.41 21.30
C VAL A 200 3.57 -16.71 22.49
N ALA A 201 4.00 -17.63 23.34
CA ALA A 201 3.35 -17.91 24.62
C ALA A 201 4.38 -17.71 25.73
N VAL A 202 3.99 -16.98 26.78
CA VAL A 202 4.80 -16.73 27.97
C VAL A 202 4.01 -17.15 29.20
N ASP A 203 4.71 -17.71 30.19
CA ASP A 203 4.09 -18.03 31.47
C ASP A 203 3.74 -16.71 32.20
N LEU A 204 2.56 -16.68 32.81
CA LEU A 204 2.08 -15.49 33.51
C LEU A 204 2.61 -15.48 34.95
N SER A 205 3.67 -14.72 35.19
CA SER A 205 4.11 -14.41 36.56
C SER A 205 3.34 -13.24 37.14
N ASP A 206 3.28 -13.14 38.47
CA ASP A 206 2.67 -12.01 39.18
C ASP A 206 3.29 -10.67 38.75
N TYR A 207 4.61 -10.65 38.49
CA TYR A 207 5.32 -9.48 37.98
C TYR A 207 4.88 -9.06 36.57
N LEU A 208 4.69 -10.04 35.67
CA LEU A 208 4.22 -9.77 34.32
C LEU A 208 2.77 -9.29 34.33
N ASP A 209 1.91 -9.93 35.13
CA ASP A 209 0.51 -9.53 35.23
C ASP A 209 0.38 -8.10 35.78
N ALA A 210 1.09 -7.78 36.86
CA ALA A 210 1.13 -6.42 37.42
C ALA A 210 1.65 -5.39 36.38
N THR A 211 2.68 -5.74 35.61
CA THR A 211 3.22 -4.87 34.55
C THR A 211 2.18 -4.61 33.45
N LEU A 212 1.47 -5.66 33.00
CA LEU A 212 0.42 -5.54 31.99
C LEU A 212 -0.76 -4.70 32.50
N GLN A 213 -1.16 -4.88 33.76
CA GLN A 213 -2.21 -4.09 34.39
C GLN A 213 -1.82 -2.60 34.47
N ARG A 214 -0.59 -2.27 34.88
CA ARG A 214 -0.09 -0.88 34.89
C ARG A 214 -0.04 -0.28 33.49
N ALA A 215 0.40 -1.06 32.49
CA ALA A 215 0.42 -0.63 31.09
C ALA A 215 -0.99 -0.34 30.55
N ALA A 216 -2.00 -1.11 30.98
CA ALA A 216 -3.39 -0.93 30.58
C ALA A 216 -4.08 0.22 31.34
N ALA A 217 -3.75 0.40 32.62
CA ALA A 217 -4.31 1.43 33.50
C ALA A 217 -3.69 2.81 33.30
N GLY A 218 -2.53 2.91 32.64
CA GLY A 218 -2.00 4.19 32.17
C GLY A 218 -3.05 4.95 31.37
N SER A 219 -2.95 6.29 31.34
CA SER A 219 -3.87 7.14 30.54
C SER A 219 -4.02 6.60 29.10
N ALA A 220 -4.97 7.12 28.32
CA ALA A 220 -5.13 6.77 26.90
C ALA A 220 -3.83 6.79 26.05
N ASN A 221 -2.74 7.35 26.58
CA ASN A 221 -1.40 7.39 26.02
C ASN A 221 -0.44 6.23 26.40
N GLY A 222 -0.73 5.39 27.40
CA GLY A 222 0.15 4.30 27.90
C GLY A 222 1.06 4.72 29.07
N ALA A 223 1.92 3.81 29.53
CA ALA A 223 2.79 3.97 30.71
C ALA A 223 4.29 3.99 30.35
N THR A 224 5.08 4.81 31.04
CA THR A 224 6.54 4.89 30.91
C THR A 224 7.23 3.70 31.57
N MET A 225 8.52 3.47 31.26
CA MET A 225 9.26 2.36 31.86
C MET A 225 9.33 2.45 33.40
N HIS A 226 9.40 3.67 33.96
CA HIS A 226 9.39 3.88 35.41
C HIS A 226 8.04 3.50 36.03
N GLU A 227 6.93 3.87 35.39
CA GLU A 227 5.58 3.53 35.84
C GLU A 227 5.33 2.02 35.77
N LEU A 228 5.85 1.34 34.73
CA LEU A 228 5.75 -0.12 34.61
C LEU A 228 6.51 -0.86 35.71
N ALA A 229 7.70 -0.37 36.06
CA ALA A 229 8.58 -0.96 37.06
C ALA A 229 8.24 -0.56 38.51
N ALA A 230 7.15 0.17 38.73
CA ALA A 230 6.68 0.50 40.07
C ALA A 230 6.47 -0.78 40.92
N PRO A 231 6.68 -0.73 42.24
CA PRO A 231 6.43 -1.88 43.12
C PRO A 231 4.95 -2.29 43.11
#